data_AF-A0A931SS91-F1
#
_entry.id   AF-A0A931SS91-F1
#
_cell.length_a   1.000
_cell.length_b   1.000
_cell.length_c   1.000
_cell.angle_alpha   90.00
_cell.angle_beta   90.00
_cell.angle_gamma   90.00
#
_symmetry.space_group_name_H-M   'P 1'
#
loop_
_entity.id
_entity.type
_entity.pdbx_description
1 polymer ?
#
loop_
_entity_poly.entity_id
_entity_poly.type
_entity_poly.pdbx_seq_one_letter_code
_entity_poly.pdbx_strand_id
1 'polypeptide(L)' 'MNDVQQRLAVLQEKGWTLAAIADELGLTPNAVQKWKSGDRQRVSKATLEALNRLQRRQRIPKQRRYAKGSDHATP' A
#
# COMPACT_ATOMS: atom_id res chain seq x y z
N MET A 1 9.79 -3.01 -14.30
CA MET A 1 9.11 -2.16 -13.30
C MET A 1 7.61 -2.44 -13.40
N ASN A 2 6.94 -2.90 -12.34
CA ASN A 2 5.49 -3.13 -12.37
C ASN A 2 4.73 -1.80 -12.17
N ASP A 3 3.59 -1.62 -12.83
CA ASP A 3 2.71 -0.44 -12.68
C ASP A 3 2.34 -0.16 -11.21
N VAL A 4 2.13 -1.22 -10.43
CA VAL A 4 1.81 -1.12 -9.00
C VAL A 4 3.00 -0.58 -8.21
N GLN A 5 4.21 -1.08 -8.47
CA GLN A 5 5.43 -0.63 -7.79
C GLN A 5 5.69 0.84 -8.08
N GLN A 6 5.49 1.27 -9.33
CA GLN A 6 5.65 2.67 -9.72
C GLN A 6 4.63 3.57 -9.02
N ARG A 7 3.36 3.14 -8.91
CA ARG A 7 2.31 3.88 -8.19
C ARG A 7 2.59 3.96 -6.69
N LEU A 8 3.07 2.87 -6.09
CA LEU A 8 3.48 2.84 -4.68
C LEU A 8 4.67 3.77 -4.42
N ALA A 9 5.65 3.81 -5.33
CA ALA A 9 6.79 4.73 -5.23
C ALA A 9 6.33 6.20 -5.24
N VAL A 10 5.47 6.57 -6.20
CA VAL A 10 4.91 7.94 -6.27
C VAL A 10 4.11 8.31 -5.02
N LEU A 11 3.35 7.36 -4.45
CA LEU A 11 2.63 7.61 -3.19
C LEU A 11 3.61 7.80 -2.02
N GLN A 12 4.68 7.01 -1.94
CA GLN A 12 5.73 7.17 -0.93
C GLN A 12 6.46 8.51 -1.05
N GLU A 13 6.76 8.96 -2.26
CA GLU A 13 7.37 10.29 -2.50
C GLU A 13 6.44 11.44 -2.04
N LYS A 14 5.12 11.25 -2.16
CA LYS A 14 4.12 12.17 -1.61
C LYS A 14 3.97 12.10 -0.08
N GLY A 15 4.71 11.21 0.60
CA GLY A 15 4.66 11.02 2.05
C GLY A 15 3.63 9.99 2.52
N TRP A 16 3.05 9.19 1.63
CA TRP A 16 2.16 8.09 2.03
C TRP A 16 2.97 6.90 2.54
N THR A 17 2.51 6.29 3.63
CA THR A 17 3.10 5.06 4.16
C THR A 17 2.42 3.83 3.56
N LEU A 18 3.13 2.70 3.52
CA LEU A 18 2.55 1.42 3.08
C LEU A 18 1.31 1.04 3.91
N ALA A 19 1.33 1.34 5.21
CA ALA A 19 0.20 1.10 6.10
C ALA A 19 -1.01 1.95 5.74
N ALA A 20 -0.83 3.25 5.45
CA ALA A 20 -1.93 4.11 5.02
C ALA A 20 -2.53 3.66 3.68
N ILE A 21 -1.67 3.23 2.75
CA ILE A 21 -2.13 2.68 1.47
C ILE A 21 -2.90 1.37 1.71
N ALA A 22 -2.43 0.51 2.62
CA ALA A 22 -3.12 -0.72 2.96
C ALA A 22 -4.47 -0.46 3.62
N ASP A 23 -4.53 0.48 4.57
CA ASP A 23 -5.75 0.88 5.29
C ASP A 23 -6.83 1.40 4.33
N GLU A 24 -6.46 2.30 3.42
CA GLU A 24 -7.38 2.82 2.38
C GLU A 24 -7.82 1.74 1.38
N LEU A 25 -6.98 0.73 1.15
CA LEU A 25 -7.33 -0.41 0.30
C LEU A 25 -8.08 -1.52 1.05
N GLY A 26 -8.22 -1.42 2.38
CA GLY A 26 -8.78 -2.48 3.21
C GLY A 26 -7.92 -3.76 3.24
N LEU A 27 -6.62 -3.61 3.04
CA LEU A 27 -5.65 -4.71 2.95
C LEU A 27 -4.63 -4.64 4.09
N THR A 28 -3.86 -5.71 4.26
CA THR A 28 -2.75 -5.72 5.22
C THR A 28 -1.51 -5.03 4.66
N PRO A 29 -0.70 -4.34 5.48
CA PRO A 29 0.57 -3.73 5.05
C PRO A 29 1.52 -4.76 4.43
N ASN A 30 1.46 -6.01 4.89
CA ASN A 30 2.25 -7.12 4.35
C ASN A 30 1.88 -7.43 2.90
N ALA A 31 0.60 -7.36 2.52
CA ALA A 31 0.17 -7.52 1.14
C ALA A 31 0.77 -6.42 0.23
N VAL A 32 0.77 -5.17 0.70
CA VAL A 32 1.38 -4.05 -0.04
C VAL A 32 2.90 -4.19 -0.13
N GLN A 33 3.54 -4.71 0.93
CA GLN A 33 4.98 -5.00 0.93
C GLN A 33 5.34 -6.11 -0.05
N LYS A 34 4.51 -7.17 -0.17
CA LYS A 34 4.68 -8.21 -1.21
C LYS A 34 4.60 -7.63 -2.62
N TRP A 35 3.70 -6.69 -2.88
CA TRP A 35 3.63 -6.00 -4.17
C TRP A 35 4.88 -5.17 -4.45
N LYS A 36 5.46 -4.54 -3.42
CA LYS A 36 6.74 -3.83 -3.55
C LYS A 36 7.87 -4.80 -3.90
N SER A 37 7.94 -5.94 -3.25
CA SER A 37 8.95 -6.99 -3.53
C SER A 37 8.80 -7.66 -4.88
N GLY A 38 7.72 -7.40 -5.62
CA GLY A 38 7.51 -7.97 -6.95
C GLY A 38 7.09 -9.44 -6.91
N ASP A 39 6.70 -9.95 -5.73
CA ASP A 39 6.00 -11.21 -5.64
C ASP A 39 4.73 -11.07 -6.48
N ARG A 40 4.62 -11.91 -7.52
CA ARG A 40 3.74 -11.72 -8.68
C ARG A 40 2.28 -12.01 -8.32
N GLN A 41 1.79 -11.34 -7.29
CA GLN A 41 0.40 -11.35 -6.91
C GLN A 41 -0.36 -10.59 -7.99
N ARG A 42 -1.31 -11.25 -8.67
CA ARG A 42 -2.21 -10.60 -9.61
C ARG A 42 -2.94 -9.49 -8.86
N VAL A 43 -2.46 -8.26 -9.00
CA VAL A 43 -3.11 -7.11 -8.43
C VAL A 43 -4.37 -6.88 -9.25
N SER A 44 -5.52 -6.98 -8.58
CA SER A 44 -6.80 -6.79 -9.23
C SER A 44 -6.90 -5.39 -9.85
N LYS A 45 -7.58 -5.27 -10.99
CA LYS A 45 -7.84 -3.96 -11.62
C LYS A 45 -8.46 -2.96 -10.64
N ALA A 46 -9.31 -3.43 -9.72
CA ALA A 46 -9.89 -2.62 -8.64
C ALA A 46 -8.84 -1.97 -7.74
N THR A 47 -7.80 -2.71 -7.36
CA THR A 47 -6.69 -2.18 -6.56
C THR A 47 -5.89 -1.14 -7.32
N LEU A 48 -5.61 -1.38 -8.61
CA LEU A 48 -4.93 -0.41 -9.47
C LEU A 48 -5.73 0.89 -9.59
N GLU A 49 -7.06 0.79 -9.73
CA GLU A 49 -7.95 1.95 -9.78
C GLU A 49 -7.98 2.69 -8.44
N ALA A 50 -8.04 1.97 -7.33
CA ALA A 50 -7.99 2.55 -5.98
C ALA A 50 -6.66 3.27 -5.73
N LEU A 51 -5.51 2.71 -6.14
CA LEU A 51 -4.22 3.40 -6.11
C LEU A 51 -4.22 4.68 -6.95
N ASN A 52 -4.86 4.67 -8.13
CA ASN A 52 -4.99 5.87 -8.96
C ASN A 52 -5.84 6.95 -8.27
N ARG A 53 -6.95 6.55 -7.62
CA ARG A 53 -7.78 7.46 -6.82
C ARG A 53 -7.00 8.06 -5.65
N LEU A 54 -6.18 7.26 -4.97
CA LEU A 54 -5.31 7.73 -3.90
C LEU A 54 -4.27 8.76 -4.39
N GLN A 55 -3.68 8.54 -5.57
CA GLN A 55 -2.75 9.51 -6.16
C GLN A 55 -3.38 10.88 -6.44
N ARG A 56 -4.69 10.93 -6.71
CA ARG A 56 -5.46 12.16 -6.92
C ARG A 56 -5.90 12.82 -5.61
N ARG A 57 -5.91 12.10 -4.49
CA ARG A 57 -6.22 12.67 -3.17
C ARG A 57 -5.00 13.41 -2.62
N GLN A 58 -5.19 14.70 -2.29
CA GLN A 58 -4.20 15.54 -1.61
C GLN A 58 -4.20 15.35 -0.07
N ARG A 59 -5.10 14.50 0.45
CA ARG A 59 -5.28 14.32 1.88
C ARG A 59 -4.33 13.23 2.37
N ILE A 60 -3.19 13.63 2.93
CA ILE A 60 -2.30 12.69 3.65
C ILE A 60 -3.02 12.37 4.96
N PRO A 61 -3.47 11.12 5.19
CA PRO A 61 -4.14 10.78 6.44
C PRO A 61 -3.19 11.06 7.60
N LYS A 62 -3.60 12.00 8.45
CA LYS A 62 -2.93 12.33 9.70
C LYS A 62 -3.37 11.29 10.72
N GLN A 63 -2.40 10.55 11.25
CA GLN A 63 -2.46 9.57 12.37
C GLN A 63 -2.22 8.13 11.91
N ARG A 64 -1.51 7.27 12.64
CA ARG A 64 -0.72 7.39 13.88
C ARG A 64 0.14 6.12 13.94
N ARG A 65 1.36 6.29 14.46
CA ARG A 65 2.16 5.29 15.19
C ARG A 65 1.84 3.83 14.88
N TYR A 66 2.68 3.21 14.05
CA TYR A 66 2.91 1.77 14.14
C TYR A 66 3.59 1.48 15.50
N ALA A 67 2.80 1.41 16.56
CA ALA A 67 3.23 0.82 17.82
C ALA A 67 3.14 -0.69 17.66
N LYS A 68 4.29 -1.29 17.32
CA LYS A 68 4.75 -2.64 17.65
C LYS A 68 3.66 -3.69 17.94
N GLY A 69 3.51 -4.65 17.04
CA GLY A 69 2.94 -5.97 17.38
C GLY A 69 1.93 -6.47 16.36
N SER A 70 2.40 -7.18 15.33
CA SER A 70 1.57 -8.18 14.66
C SER A 70 2.50 -9.24 14.11
N ASP A 71 2.83 -10.18 14.99
CA ASP A 71 3.23 -11.54 14.67
C ASP A 71 2.44 -12.07 13.49
N HIS A 72 3.14 -12.53 12.45
CA HIS A 72 2.59 -13.49 11.52
C HIS A 72 3.37 -14.80 11.69
N ALA A 73 2.94 -15.57 12.69
CA ALA A 73 3.08 -17.01 12.66
C ALA A 73 2.33 -17.53 11.42
N THR A 74 3.01 -18.32 10.60
CA THR A 74 2.42 -19.07 9.50
C THR A 74 2.25 -20.50 10.01
N PRO A 75 1.08 -21.14 9.89
CA PRO A 75 0.88 -22.52 10.33
C PRO A 75 1.67 -23.52 9.48
#